data_AF-A0AAE4A204-F1
#
_entry.id   AF-A0AAE4A204-F1
#
_cell.length_a   1.000
_cell.length_b   1.000
_cell.length_c   1.000
_cell.angle_alpha   90.00
_cell.angle_beta   90.00
_cell.angle_gamma   90.00
#
_symmetry.space_group_name_H-M   'P 1'
#
loop_
_entity.id
_entity.type
_entity.pdbx_description
1 polymer ?
#
loop_
_entity_poly.entity_id
_entity_poly.type
_entity_poly.pdbx_seq_one_letter_code
_entity_poly.pdbx_strand_id
1 'polypeptide(L)'
;MADFDTEGRVARGTAEVARDWVSASGLNEAERDDLAAFVDNHDSLTFVQERDALLDAYAADARVILPPWFRAVRTTLAFVYPPQLVRVDDFIWDDSPYSEDVEDLWFEMFTGYSDPEQRDLFADRAGVYTIGGCADLDIDLYIGITLSDPHDRRIFAWAEADLRDDYLDGRPPSESVSPIFESYPQFLAHIVDMRPRPGDRPDQ
;
A
#
# COMPACT_ATOMS: atom_id res chain seq x y z
N MET A 1 -6.91 -15.43 -10.38
CA MET A 1 -6.49 -14.07 -10.80
C MET A 1 -7.15 -13.77 -12.13
N ALA A 2 -8.16 -12.89 -12.14
CA ALA A 2 -8.67 -12.33 -13.38
C ALA A 2 -7.63 -11.33 -13.90
N ASP A 3 -7.25 -11.48 -15.16
CA ASP A 3 -6.47 -10.52 -15.91
C ASP A 3 -7.36 -9.28 -16.08
N PHE A 4 -7.33 -8.38 -15.09
CA PHE A 4 -8.05 -7.11 -15.15
C PHE A 4 -7.44 -6.35 -16.31
N ASP A 5 -8.26 -6.12 -17.33
CA ASP A 5 -7.93 -5.28 -18.48
C ASP A 5 -7.54 -3.89 -17.98
N THR A 6 -6.22 -3.72 -17.80
CA THR A 6 -5.57 -2.51 -17.31
C THR A 6 -5.29 -1.55 -18.46
N GLU A 7 -5.64 -1.92 -19.70
CA GLU A 7 -5.42 -1.08 -20.87
C GLU A 7 -6.21 0.23 -20.72
N GLY A 8 -5.48 1.32 -20.50
CA GLY A 8 -6.04 2.66 -20.33
C GLY A 8 -6.53 3.01 -18.93
N ARG A 9 -6.34 2.14 -17.91
CA ARG A 9 -6.66 2.44 -16.50
C ARG A 9 -5.46 2.91 -15.68
N VAL A 10 -4.27 2.72 -16.22
CA VAL A 10 -3.00 3.22 -15.66
C VAL A 10 -2.22 3.98 -16.73
N ALA A 11 -1.42 4.94 -16.31
CA ALA A 11 -0.33 5.48 -17.11
C ALA A 11 1.00 4.90 -16.60
N ARG A 12 1.92 4.61 -17.52
CA ARG A 12 3.25 4.09 -17.23
C ARG A 12 4.30 5.08 -17.72
N GLY A 13 5.36 5.26 -16.95
CA GLY A 13 6.40 6.26 -17.22
C GLY A 13 7.77 5.80 -16.76
N THR A 14 8.82 6.35 -17.37
CA THR A 14 10.19 6.26 -16.85
C THR A 14 10.33 7.13 -15.61
N ALA A 15 11.48 7.08 -14.93
CA ALA A 15 11.78 7.99 -13.83
C ALA A 15 11.64 9.48 -14.20
N GLU A 16 12.04 9.88 -15.41
CA GLU A 16 11.86 11.26 -15.90
C GLU A 16 10.37 11.65 -15.91
N VAL A 17 9.53 10.79 -16.50
CA VAL A 17 8.08 11.02 -16.55
C VAL A 17 7.45 11.00 -15.15
N ALA A 18 7.92 10.12 -14.27
CA ALA A 18 7.44 10.06 -12.88
C ALA A 18 7.80 11.32 -12.08
N ARG A 19 9.01 11.88 -12.26
CA ARG A 19 9.40 13.17 -11.67
C ARG A 19 8.51 14.31 -12.18
N ASP A 20 8.14 14.30 -13.45
CA ASP A 20 7.20 15.28 -14.00
C ASP A 20 5.82 15.14 -13.35
N TRP A 21 5.31 13.92 -13.14
CA TRP A 21 4.05 13.70 -12.41
C TRP A 21 4.11 14.23 -10.98
N VAL A 22 5.17 13.90 -10.24
CA VAL A 22 5.36 14.34 -8.85
C VAL A 22 5.47 15.86 -8.77
N SER A 23 6.28 16.49 -9.61
CA SER A 23 6.49 17.94 -9.61
C SER A 23 5.25 18.75 -10.01
N ALA A 24 4.44 18.23 -10.94
CA ALA A 24 3.19 18.86 -11.37
C ALA A 24 2.01 18.59 -10.42
N SER A 25 2.18 17.72 -9.42
CA SER A 25 1.10 17.32 -8.51
C SER A 25 0.69 18.43 -7.53
N GLY A 26 -0.57 18.37 -7.08
CA GLY A 26 -1.11 19.22 -6.03
C GLY A 26 -0.76 18.77 -4.60
N LEU A 27 0.15 17.81 -4.44
CA LEU A 27 0.58 17.31 -3.13
C LEU A 27 1.34 18.40 -2.36
N ASN A 28 1.54 18.21 -1.05
CA ASN A 28 2.38 19.14 -0.29
C ASN A 28 3.88 18.90 -0.59
N GLU A 29 4.75 19.78 -0.10
CA GLU A 29 6.20 19.71 -0.39
C GLU A 29 6.84 18.42 0.14
N ALA A 30 6.61 18.08 1.42
CA ALA A 30 7.16 16.87 2.02
C ALA A 30 6.76 15.60 1.26
N GLU A 31 5.50 15.48 0.84
CA GLU A 31 5.05 14.33 0.06
C GLU A 31 5.68 14.26 -1.33
N ARG A 32 5.90 15.41 -1.98
CA ARG A 32 6.61 15.42 -3.26
C ARG A 32 8.07 15.01 -3.08
N ASP A 33 8.71 15.46 -2.00
CA ASP A 33 10.09 15.11 -1.68
C ASP A 33 10.22 13.59 -1.43
N ASP A 34 9.30 13.01 -0.66
CA ASP A 34 9.24 11.57 -0.40
C ASP A 34 9.03 10.76 -1.72
N LEU A 35 8.07 11.16 -2.55
CA LEU A 35 7.84 10.49 -3.85
C LEU A 35 9.04 10.67 -4.80
N ALA A 36 9.69 11.84 -4.78
CA ALA A 36 10.89 12.08 -5.59
C ALA A 36 12.06 11.21 -5.13
N ALA A 37 12.27 11.07 -3.81
CA ALA A 37 13.28 10.18 -3.24
C ALA A 37 13.04 8.72 -3.67
N PHE A 38 11.80 8.26 -3.64
CA PHE A 38 11.44 6.93 -4.17
C PHE A 38 11.79 6.77 -5.65
N VAL A 39 11.44 7.75 -6.49
CA VAL A 39 11.77 7.69 -7.93
C VAL A 39 13.27 7.72 -8.18
N ASP A 40 14.02 8.51 -7.41
CA ASP A 40 15.47 8.65 -7.55
C ASP A 40 16.22 7.39 -7.10
N ASN A 41 15.75 6.71 -6.05
CA ASN A 41 16.35 5.46 -5.57
C ASN A 41 16.08 4.27 -6.51
N HIS A 42 15.05 4.36 -7.36
CA HIS A 42 14.58 3.28 -8.23
C HIS A 42 14.48 3.70 -9.71
N ASP A 43 15.42 4.53 -10.17
CA ASP A 43 15.34 5.26 -11.44
C ASP A 43 15.27 4.38 -12.72
N SER A 44 15.69 3.12 -12.61
CA SER A 44 15.66 2.14 -13.70
C SER A 44 14.29 1.47 -13.91
N LEU A 45 13.34 1.66 -12.99
CA LEU A 45 12.03 1.03 -13.03
C LEU A 45 11.03 1.78 -13.92
N THR A 46 9.95 1.08 -14.27
CA THR A 46 8.76 1.72 -14.83
C THR A 46 7.81 2.08 -13.70
N PHE A 47 7.39 3.33 -13.64
CA PHE A 47 6.47 3.83 -12.63
C PHE A 47 5.04 3.83 -13.13
N VAL A 48 4.10 3.69 -12.20
CA VAL A 48 2.67 3.61 -12.48
C VAL A 48 1.96 4.79 -11.83
N GLN A 49 1.13 5.44 -12.62
CA GLN A 49 0.11 6.37 -12.17
C GLN A 49 -1.27 5.74 -12.39
N GLU A 50 -2.09 5.68 -11.37
CA GLU A 50 -3.46 5.19 -11.50
C GLU A 50 -4.40 6.29 -11.98
N ARG A 51 -5.48 5.90 -12.65
CA ARG A 51 -6.57 6.82 -13.01
C ARG A 51 -7.72 6.67 -12.03
N ASP A 52 -8.50 7.73 -11.86
CA ASP A 52 -9.68 7.74 -10.99
C ASP A 52 -10.63 6.57 -11.27
N ALA A 53 -10.82 6.20 -12.53
CA ALA A 53 -11.67 5.08 -12.92
C ALA A 53 -11.22 3.72 -12.34
N LEU A 54 -9.90 3.53 -12.14
CA LEU A 54 -9.38 2.32 -11.50
C LEU A 54 -9.66 2.34 -9.99
N LEU A 55 -9.39 3.48 -9.35
CA LEU A 55 -9.66 3.69 -7.92
C LEU A 55 -11.15 3.58 -7.59
N ASP A 56 -12.02 4.04 -8.49
CA ASP A 56 -13.48 3.86 -8.39
C ASP A 56 -13.87 2.38 -8.48
N ALA A 57 -13.24 1.62 -9.37
CA ALA A 57 -13.47 0.18 -9.45
C ALA A 57 -13.02 -0.54 -8.17
N TYR A 58 -11.84 -0.20 -7.64
CA TYR A 58 -11.36 -0.75 -6.36
C TYR A 58 -12.28 -0.39 -5.19
N ALA A 59 -12.71 0.88 -5.09
CA ALA A 59 -13.63 1.33 -4.05
C ALA A 59 -14.98 0.61 -4.13
N ALA A 60 -15.51 0.43 -5.34
CA ALA A 60 -16.78 -0.25 -5.58
C ALA A 60 -16.71 -1.74 -5.23
N ASP A 61 -15.65 -2.43 -5.67
CA ASP A 61 -15.42 -3.85 -5.39
C ASP A 61 -15.26 -4.12 -3.88
N ALA A 62 -14.45 -3.30 -3.22
CA ALA A 62 -14.23 -3.36 -1.78
C ALA A 62 -15.44 -2.88 -0.95
N ARG A 63 -16.43 -2.22 -1.58
CA ARG A 63 -17.56 -1.56 -0.93
C ARG A 63 -17.12 -0.54 0.13
N VAL A 64 -16.16 0.30 -0.22
CA VAL A 64 -15.58 1.34 0.64
C VAL A 64 -15.54 2.69 -0.06
N ILE A 65 -15.27 3.75 0.70
CA ILE A 65 -14.95 5.07 0.15
C ILE A 65 -13.47 5.31 0.42
N LEU A 66 -12.67 5.39 -0.65
CA LEU A 66 -11.25 5.70 -0.51
C LEU A 66 -11.05 7.18 -0.13
N PRO A 67 -10.19 7.49 0.86
CA PRO A 67 -9.91 8.86 1.26
C PRO A 67 -9.38 9.71 0.09
N PRO A 68 -9.76 11.01 0.00
CA PRO A 68 -9.30 11.88 -1.08
C PRO A 68 -7.79 12.03 -1.16
N TRP A 69 -7.10 12.04 -0.01
CA TRP A 69 -5.64 12.12 0.03
C TRP A 69 -4.99 10.88 -0.60
N PHE A 70 -5.53 9.69 -0.33
CA PHE A 70 -4.99 8.43 -0.83
C PHE A 70 -5.17 8.38 -2.36
N ARG A 71 -6.34 8.80 -2.83
CA ARG A 71 -6.60 8.96 -4.26
C ARG A 71 -5.60 9.92 -4.91
N ALA A 72 -5.38 11.10 -4.32
CA ALA A 72 -4.47 12.10 -4.88
C ALA A 72 -3.03 11.59 -5.00
N VAL A 73 -2.55 10.81 -4.03
CA VAL A 73 -1.22 10.20 -4.09
C VAL A 73 -1.17 9.12 -5.17
N ARG A 74 -2.14 8.19 -5.19
CA ARG A 74 -2.18 7.09 -6.17
C ARG A 74 -2.35 7.57 -7.62
N THR A 75 -3.07 8.69 -7.83
CA THR A 75 -3.16 9.34 -9.14
C THR A 75 -1.97 10.26 -9.46
N THR A 76 -1.02 10.42 -8.54
CA THR A 76 0.27 11.08 -8.81
C THR A 76 1.33 10.02 -9.12
N LEU A 77 1.57 9.11 -8.16
CA LEU A 77 2.51 8.01 -8.27
C LEU A 77 2.00 6.86 -7.39
N ALA A 78 1.48 5.81 -8.04
CA ALA A 78 0.91 4.67 -7.34
C ALA A 78 2.01 3.72 -6.86
N PHE A 79 2.82 3.21 -7.79
CA PHE A 79 3.88 2.22 -7.51
C PHE A 79 4.75 1.99 -8.78
N VAL A 80 5.29 0.77 -8.96
CA VAL A 80 6.11 0.35 -10.11
C VAL A 80 5.47 -0.78 -10.93
N TYR A 81 5.96 -0.99 -12.15
CA TYR A 81 5.59 -2.06 -13.07
C TYR A 81 6.83 -2.75 -13.66
N PRO A 82 6.85 -4.10 -13.78
CA PRO A 82 5.88 -5.04 -13.20
C PRO A 82 5.88 -4.97 -11.65
N PRO A 83 4.78 -5.34 -10.96
CA PRO A 83 4.75 -5.27 -9.51
C PRO A 83 5.86 -6.15 -8.90
N GLN A 84 6.56 -5.60 -7.92
CA GLN A 84 7.69 -6.22 -7.23
C GLN A 84 7.30 -6.54 -5.78
N LEU A 85 8.04 -7.45 -5.16
CA LEU A 85 8.13 -7.49 -3.70
C LEU A 85 9.03 -6.35 -3.24
N VAL A 86 8.69 -5.72 -2.12
CA VAL A 86 9.44 -4.61 -1.54
C VAL A 86 9.87 -4.89 -0.13
N ARG A 87 10.99 -4.28 0.27
CA ARG A 87 11.48 -4.28 1.63
C ARG A 87 11.72 -2.84 2.05
N VAL A 88 11.30 -2.48 3.25
CA VAL A 88 11.54 -1.17 3.83
C VAL A 88 12.73 -1.24 4.80
N ASP A 89 13.39 -0.12 5.06
CA ASP A 89 14.48 -0.05 6.02
C ASP A 89 14.01 -0.06 7.47
N ASP A 90 12.95 0.67 7.78
CA ASP A 90 12.44 0.82 9.15
C ASP A 90 10.95 1.20 9.18
N PHE A 91 10.30 1.00 10.33
CA PHE A 91 9.03 1.64 10.66
C PHE A 91 9.31 2.89 11.49
N ILE A 92 8.59 3.98 11.23
CA ILE A 92 8.83 5.22 12.00
C ILE A 92 8.20 5.19 13.41
N TRP A 93 7.40 4.17 13.71
CA TRP A 93 6.84 3.92 15.05
C TRP A 93 7.42 2.66 15.67
N ASP A 94 8.26 2.85 16.69
CA ASP A 94 8.88 1.79 17.48
C ASP A 94 7.86 0.88 18.18
N ASP A 95 6.69 1.43 18.53
CA ASP A 95 5.62 0.71 19.25
C ASP A 95 4.88 -0.33 18.37
N SER A 96 5.18 -0.39 17.07
CA SER A 96 4.66 -1.46 16.20
C SER A 96 5.21 -2.81 16.66
N PRO A 97 4.38 -3.85 16.82
CA PRO A 97 4.85 -5.17 17.26
C PRO A 97 5.77 -5.85 16.25
N TYR A 98 5.94 -5.29 15.06
CA TYR A 98 6.79 -5.81 13.99
C TYR A 98 7.98 -4.89 13.66
N SER A 99 8.25 -3.87 14.49
CA SER A 99 9.39 -2.93 14.28
C SER A 99 10.75 -3.63 14.35
N GLU A 100 10.91 -4.61 15.24
CA GLU A 100 12.21 -5.29 15.46
C GLU A 100 12.65 -6.17 14.26
N ASP A 101 11.69 -6.69 13.49
CA ASP A 101 11.93 -7.64 12.39
C ASP A 101 11.66 -7.03 11.00
N VAL A 102 11.40 -5.71 10.92
CA VAL A 102 10.95 -5.05 9.68
C VAL A 102 11.92 -5.26 8.51
N GLU A 103 13.22 -5.33 8.79
CA GLU A 103 14.25 -5.53 7.77
C GLU A 103 14.21 -6.90 7.10
N ASP A 104 13.52 -7.88 7.69
CA ASP A 104 13.34 -9.23 7.13
C ASP A 104 12.01 -9.38 6.36
N LEU A 105 11.10 -8.41 6.50
CA LEU A 105 9.77 -8.46 5.90
C LEU A 105 9.77 -8.00 4.44
N TRP A 106 9.22 -8.86 3.58
CA TRP A 106 8.96 -8.53 2.18
C TRP A 106 7.47 -8.34 1.96
N PHE A 107 7.07 -7.21 1.41
CA PHE A 107 5.67 -6.89 1.14
C PHE A 107 5.36 -7.03 -0.36
N GLU A 108 4.23 -7.66 -0.66
CA GLU A 108 3.58 -7.56 -1.96
C GLU A 108 2.56 -6.42 -1.92
N MET A 109 2.66 -5.48 -2.87
CA MET A 109 1.72 -4.37 -2.98
C MET A 109 0.48 -4.78 -3.79
N PHE A 110 -0.70 -4.71 -3.15
CA PHE A 110 -1.99 -4.98 -3.77
C PHE A 110 -3.09 -4.25 -3.00
N THR A 111 -4.18 -3.89 -3.67
CA THR A 111 -5.27 -3.12 -3.05
C THR A 111 -6.53 -3.93 -2.90
N GLY A 112 -7.18 -3.83 -1.74
CA GLY A 112 -8.46 -4.52 -1.47
C GLY A 112 -8.28 -5.84 -0.72
N TYR A 113 -9.27 -6.72 -0.82
CA TYR A 113 -9.38 -7.92 0.03
C TYR A 113 -9.35 -9.20 -0.81
N SER A 114 -8.82 -10.28 -0.24
CA SER A 114 -8.76 -11.58 -0.91
C SER A 114 -10.13 -12.21 -1.11
N ASP A 115 -11.02 -12.05 -0.12
CA ASP A 115 -12.30 -12.74 -0.05
C ASP A 115 -13.30 -11.99 0.87
N PRO A 116 -14.59 -12.41 0.88
CA PRO A 116 -15.60 -11.75 1.69
C PRO A 116 -15.39 -11.84 3.21
N GLU A 117 -14.70 -12.86 3.73
CA GLU A 117 -14.45 -13.02 5.16
C GLU A 117 -13.39 -12.02 5.61
N GLN A 118 -12.28 -11.93 4.88
CA GLN A 118 -11.26 -10.91 5.11
C GLN A 118 -11.86 -9.51 5.00
N ARG A 119 -12.72 -9.27 4.01
CA ARG A 119 -13.40 -7.98 3.86
C ARG A 119 -14.32 -7.65 5.04
N ASP A 120 -15.06 -8.60 5.60
CA ASP A 120 -15.86 -8.36 6.82
C ASP A 120 -14.94 -7.95 7.97
N LEU A 121 -13.91 -8.74 8.24
CA LEU A 121 -12.99 -8.51 9.35
C LEU A 121 -12.24 -7.17 9.20
N PHE A 122 -11.66 -6.89 8.03
CA PHE A 122 -10.80 -5.73 7.83
C PHE A 122 -11.61 -4.46 7.62
N ALA A 123 -12.61 -4.48 6.73
CA ALA A 123 -13.37 -3.28 6.40
C ALA A 123 -14.46 -2.97 7.42
N ASP A 124 -15.33 -3.94 7.72
CA ASP A 124 -16.53 -3.70 8.53
C ASP A 124 -16.24 -3.71 10.02
N ARG A 125 -15.27 -4.52 10.48
CA ARG A 125 -14.94 -4.62 11.91
C ARG A 125 -13.75 -3.75 12.32
N ALA A 126 -12.64 -3.84 11.59
CA ALA A 126 -11.42 -3.09 11.92
C ALA A 126 -11.38 -1.67 11.30
N GLY A 127 -12.17 -1.41 10.26
CA GLY A 127 -12.21 -0.11 9.60
C GLY A 127 -10.90 0.23 8.88
N VAL A 128 -10.28 -0.75 8.22
CA VAL A 128 -9.03 -0.59 7.46
C VAL A 128 -9.19 -1.06 6.01
N TYR A 129 -8.37 -0.51 5.12
CA TYR A 129 -8.28 -0.87 3.71
C TYR A 129 -6.87 -1.29 3.34
N THR A 130 -6.71 -2.53 2.87
CA THR A 130 -5.42 -3.13 2.54
C THR A 130 -4.80 -2.51 1.30
N ILE A 131 -3.50 -2.21 1.38
CA ILE A 131 -2.67 -1.73 0.28
C ILE A 131 -1.45 -2.62 0.04
N GLY A 132 -1.22 -3.61 0.89
CA GLY A 132 -0.23 -4.67 0.68
C GLY A 132 -0.28 -5.73 1.78
N GLY A 133 0.48 -6.79 1.61
CA GLY A 133 0.61 -7.87 2.59
C GLY A 133 2.01 -8.45 2.56
N CYS A 134 2.45 -9.02 3.69
CA CYS A 134 3.70 -9.75 3.76
C CYS A 134 3.63 -10.96 2.84
N ALA A 135 4.68 -11.14 2.04
CA ALA A 135 4.84 -12.28 1.15
C ALA A 135 5.47 -13.49 1.87
N ASP A 136 5.92 -13.33 3.12
CA ASP A 136 6.38 -14.44 3.94
C ASP A 136 5.19 -15.29 4.40
N LEU A 137 5.30 -16.61 4.27
CA LEU A 137 4.20 -17.55 4.47
C LEU A 137 3.88 -17.79 5.94
N ASP A 138 4.76 -17.37 6.86
CA ASP A 138 4.59 -17.63 8.29
C ASP A 138 3.88 -16.48 9.02
N ILE A 139 3.64 -15.33 8.36
CA ILE A 139 3.03 -14.16 8.99
C ILE A 139 1.95 -13.56 8.07
N ASP A 140 0.68 -13.67 8.47
CA ASP A 140 -0.47 -13.01 7.84
C ASP A 140 -0.52 -11.51 8.19
N LEU A 141 0.57 -10.80 7.94
CA LEU A 141 0.74 -9.37 8.19
C LEU A 141 0.30 -8.56 6.97
N TYR A 142 -0.51 -7.55 7.19
CA TYR A 142 -1.03 -6.65 6.18
C TYR A 142 -0.66 -5.20 6.48
N ILE A 143 -0.59 -4.40 5.43
CA ILE A 143 -0.45 -2.95 5.53
C ILE A 143 -1.57 -2.24 4.79
N GLY A 144 -1.92 -1.04 5.25
CA GLY A 144 -3.05 -0.30 4.69
C GLY A 144 -3.31 1.03 5.33
N ILE A 145 -4.51 1.55 5.08
CA ILE A 145 -4.98 2.84 5.58
C ILE A 145 -6.22 2.63 6.43
N THR A 146 -6.48 3.54 7.36
CA THR A 146 -7.78 3.53 8.05
C THR A 146 -8.88 4.11 7.16
N LEU A 147 -10.08 3.55 7.28
CA LEU A 147 -11.32 4.05 6.70
C LEU A 147 -12.16 4.86 7.70
N SER A 148 -11.78 4.83 8.98
CA SER A 148 -12.53 5.45 10.07
C SER A 148 -12.36 6.97 10.10
N ASP A 149 -11.17 7.45 9.77
CA ASP A 149 -10.88 8.88 9.62
C ASP A 149 -10.33 9.17 8.21
N PRO A 150 -11.08 9.84 7.32
CA PRO A 150 -10.63 10.15 5.97
C PRO A 150 -9.53 11.22 5.92
N HIS A 151 -9.17 11.83 7.05
CA HIS A 151 -8.05 12.76 7.17
C HIS A 151 -6.78 12.13 7.73
N ASP A 152 -6.88 10.93 8.31
CA ASP A 152 -5.72 10.19 8.77
C ASP A 152 -4.97 9.65 7.56
N ARG A 153 -3.72 10.07 7.42
CA ARG A 153 -2.87 9.78 6.27
C ARG A 153 -1.94 8.61 6.51
N ARG A 154 -1.88 8.13 7.76
CA ARG A 154 -0.92 7.13 8.20
C ARG A 154 -1.15 5.81 7.49
N ILE A 155 -0.06 5.08 7.29
CA ILE A 155 -0.09 3.67 6.94
C ILE A 155 -0.04 2.87 8.23
N PHE A 156 -0.87 1.85 8.30
CA PHE A 156 -1.00 0.96 9.43
C PHE A 156 -0.60 -0.46 9.05
N ALA A 157 -0.15 -1.22 10.03
CA ALA A 157 0.08 -2.65 9.96
C ALA A 157 -0.85 -3.40 10.92
N TRP A 158 -1.24 -4.61 10.54
CA TRP A 158 -2.02 -5.53 11.40
C TRP A 158 -1.80 -6.97 10.95
N ALA A 159 -1.82 -7.92 11.89
CA ALA A 159 -1.98 -9.33 11.54
C ALA A 159 -3.46 -9.74 11.54
N GLU A 160 -3.86 -10.58 10.58
CA GLU A 160 -5.24 -11.08 10.52
C GLU A 160 -5.63 -11.84 11.79
N ALA A 161 -4.71 -12.62 12.36
CA ALA A 161 -4.93 -13.38 13.58
C ALA A 161 -5.29 -12.48 14.77
N ASP A 162 -4.57 -11.37 14.95
CA ASP A 162 -4.79 -10.44 16.06
C ASP A 162 -6.17 -9.76 15.94
N LEU A 163 -6.56 -9.34 14.74
CA LEU A 163 -7.91 -8.80 14.49
C LEU A 163 -9.01 -9.82 14.81
N ARG A 164 -8.79 -11.09 14.42
CA ARG A 164 -9.73 -12.18 14.66
C ARG A 164 -9.84 -12.49 16.15
N ASP A 165 -8.73 -12.53 16.87
CA ASP A 165 -8.70 -12.78 18.31
C ASP A 165 -9.41 -11.67 19.08
N ASP A 166 -9.15 -10.40 18.75
CA ASP A 166 -9.87 -9.26 19.32
C ASP A 166 -11.39 -9.39 19.10
N TYR A 167 -11.81 -9.70 17.88
CA TYR A 167 -13.23 -9.89 17.56
C TYR A 167 -13.87 -11.02 18.38
N LEU A 168 -13.18 -12.16 18.51
CA LEU A 168 -13.68 -13.33 19.26
C LEU A 168 -13.72 -13.06 20.77
N ASP A 169 -12.80 -12.25 21.29
CA ASP A 169 -12.77 -11.80 22.69
C ASP A 169 -13.79 -10.69 22.99
N GLY A 170 -14.51 -10.21 21.97
CA GLY A 170 -15.45 -9.09 22.09
C GLY A 170 -14.78 -7.73 22.23
N ARG A 171 -13.49 -7.62 21.87
CA ARG A 171 -12.74 -6.38 21.75
C ARG A 171 -12.88 -5.80 20.33
N PRO A 172 -12.79 -4.48 20.14
CA PRO A 172 -12.78 -3.88 18.82
C PRO A 172 -11.52 -4.30 18.04
N PRO A 173 -11.61 -4.92 16.84
CA PRO A 173 -10.42 -5.31 16.07
C PRO A 173 -9.52 -4.13 15.70
N SER A 174 -10.06 -2.92 15.62
CA SER A 174 -9.28 -1.70 15.42
C SER A 174 -8.19 -1.45 16.49
N GLU A 175 -8.26 -2.12 17.65
CA GLU A 175 -7.23 -2.02 18.69
C GLU A 175 -5.91 -2.70 18.31
N SER A 176 -5.93 -3.70 17.41
CA SER A 176 -4.73 -4.39 16.91
C SER A 176 -4.17 -3.79 15.60
N VAL A 177 -4.59 -2.56 15.27
CA VAL A 177 -4.10 -1.83 14.09
C VAL A 177 -3.07 -0.78 14.54
N SER A 178 -1.82 -0.94 14.10
CA SER A 178 -0.69 -0.11 14.56
C SER A 178 -0.16 0.80 13.45
N PRO A 179 0.05 2.10 13.67
CA PRO A 179 0.63 2.99 12.66
C PRO A 179 2.11 2.62 12.41
N ILE A 180 2.55 2.69 11.16
CA ILE A 180 3.93 2.37 10.74
C ILE A 180 4.59 3.42 9.83
N PHE A 181 3.81 4.23 9.08
CA PHE A 181 4.29 5.40 8.30
C PHE A 181 3.31 6.58 8.34
N GLU A 182 3.80 7.82 8.34
CA GLU A 182 2.99 9.05 8.42
C GLU A 182 2.13 9.24 7.17
N SER A 183 2.58 8.67 6.05
CA SER A 183 1.90 8.77 4.77
C SER A 183 2.32 7.67 3.81
N TYR A 184 1.53 7.47 2.75
CA TYR A 184 1.89 6.57 1.66
C TYR A 184 3.18 7.01 0.91
N PRO A 185 3.39 8.31 0.60
CA PRO A 185 4.67 8.78 0.07
C PRO A 185 5.87 8.41 0.95
N GLN A 186 5.76 8.62 2.27
CA GLN A 186 6.83 8.27 3.19
C GLN A 186 7.11 6.77 3.16
N PHE A 187 6.07 5.91 3.22
CA PHE A 187 6.24 4.47 3.04
C PHE A 187 7.02 4.12 1.76
N LEU A 188 6.71 4.75 0.63
CA LEU A 188 7.44 4.53 -0.62
C LEU A 188 8.90 4.98 -0.51
N ALA A 189 9.18 6.13 0.10
CA ALA A 189 10.54 6.64 0.28
C ALA A 189 11.43 5.71 1.13
N HIS A 190 10.82 4.95 2.04
CA HIS A 190 11.47 3.95 2.88
C HIS A 190 11.72 2.60 2.19
N ILE A 191 11.25 2.39 0.94
CA ILE A 191 11.55 1.18 0.19
C ILE A 191 13.02 1.18 -0.24
N VAL A 192 13.81 0.28 0.34
CA VAL A 192 15.25 0.15 0.11
C VAL A 192 15.64 -0.99 -0.82
N ASP A 193 14.74 -1.97 -1.02
CA ASP A 193 14.99 -3.09 -1.91
C ASP A 193 13.72 -3.53 -2.64
N MET A 194 13.89 -4.03 -3.86
CA MET A 194 12.82 -4.56 -4.69
C MET A 194 13.28 -5.80 -5.45
N ARG A 195 12.41 -6.80 -5.55
CA ARG A 195 12.69 -8.00 -6.35
C ARG A 195 11.45 -8.56 -7.05
N PRO A 196 11.62 -9.30 -8.15
CA PRO A 196 10.51 -9.93 -8.83
C PRO A 196 9.77 -10.89 -7.90
N ARG A 197 8.45 -10.99 -8.09
CA ARG A 197 7.66 -11.96 -7.33
C ARG A 197 8.06 -13.39 -7.72
N PRO A 198 7.99 -14.36 -6.78
CA PRO A 198 8.23 -15.76 -7.10
C PRO A 198 7.34 -16.22 -8.27
N GLY A 199 7.96 -16.61 -9.38
CA GLY A 199 7.24 -17.05 -10.58
C GLY A 199 7.20 -16.03 -11.72
N ASP A 200 7.46 -14.75 -11.46
CA ASP A 200 7.64 -13.73 -12.50
C ASP A 200 9.01 -13.95 -13.16
N ARG A 201 9.05 -14.64 -14.31
CA ARG A 201 10.29 -14.75 -15.10
C ARG A 201 10.51 -13.45 -15.87
N PRO A 202 11.73 -12.91 -15.91
CA PRO A 202 12.03 -11.70 -16.69
C PRO A 202 11.93 -11.90 -18.22
N ASP A 203 11.73 -13.14 -18.70
CA ASP A 203 11.81 -13.52 -20.12
C ASP A 203 10.52 -14.17 -20.69
N GLN A 204 9.32 -13.79 -20.22
CA GLN A 204 8.07 -14.17 -20.90
C GLN A 204 7.28 -12.94 -21.35
#